data_AF-A0A6G9SH39-F1
#
_entry.id   AF-A0A6G9SH39-F1
#
_cell.length_a   1.000
_cell.length_b   1.000
_cell.length_c   1.000
_cell.angle_alpha   90.00
_cell.angle_beta   90.00
_cell.angle_gamma   90.00
#
_symmetry.space_group_name_H-M   'P 1'
#
loop_
_entity.id
_entity.type
_entity.pdbx_description
1 polymer ?
#
loop_
_entity_poly.entity_id
_entity_poly.type
_entity_poly.pdbx_seq_one_letter_code
_entity_poly.pdbx_strand_id
1 'polypeptide(L)'
;MSKNFLGLLLGGVAVSLGLSSGLVQAQQQVADAQVTAMVEALRKAAPQTGKQNDGLYSQWQVKPETLKGWARTCLKKELTPTQFENSPQTARDVVSCITRRELNNQFRATNNNETAAVNGVACWWMTGNYTGCNSGFTAAYVKKVSQFYQQERAKPAPNPAAQPSKSSN
;
A
#
# COMPACT_ATOMS: atom_id res chain seq x y z
N MET A 1 69.87 44.82 -20.83
CA MET A 1 69.28 45.08 -22.17
C MET A 1 67.77 45.00 -22.04
N SER A 2 67.06 46.04 -22.52
CA SER A 2 65.63 46.13 -22.94
C SER A 2 64.55 45.26 -22.28
N LYS A 3 63.60 45.86 -21.55
CA LYS A 3 62.31 46.51 -21.99
C LYS A 3 61.12 45.53 -22.07
N ASN A 4 60.19 45.75 -21.13
CA ASN A 4 58.72 45.61 -21.10
C ASN A 4 58.00 44.97 -22.30
N PHE A 5 56.94 44.19 -22.04
CA PHE A 5 55.58 44.48 -22.54
C PHE A 5 54.49 43.79 -21.70
N LEU A 6 53.55 44.60 -21.24
CA LEU A 6 52.25 44.22 -20.67
C LEU A 6 51.38 43.62 -21.79
N GLY A 7 50.72 42.49 -21.52
CA GLY A 7 49.71 41.90 -22.40
C GLY A 7 48.62 41.25 -21.55
N LEU A 8 47.61 42.05 -21.20
CA LEU A 8 46.42 41.63 -20.48
C LEU A 8 45.41 41.10 -21.50
N LEU A 9 45.08 39.79 -21.43
CA LEU A 9 43.86 39.27 -22.05
C LEU A 9 43.14 38.36 -21.05
N LEU A 10 42.02 38.89 -20.59
CA LEU A 10 40.91 38.21 -19.94
C LEU A 10 40.39 37.06 -20.81
N GLY A 11 39.98 35.96 -20.19
CA GLY A 11 39.08 35.02 -20.88
C GLY A 11 38.99 33.62 -20.29
N GLY A 12 38.03 33.42 -19.38
CA GLY A 12 37.28 32.16 -19.28
C GLY A 12 37.80 31.10 -18.31
N VAL A 13 37.45 31.24 -17.03
CA VAL A 13 37.29 30.06 -16.17
C VAL A 13 35.96 29.41 -16.54
N ALA A 14 35.98 28.38 -17.39
CA ALA A 14 34.81 27.54 -17.59
C ALA A 14 34.62 26.66 -16.35
N VAL A 15 33.83 27.15 -15.39
CA VAL A 15 33.31 26.34 -14.29
C VAL A 15 32.28 25.38 -14.89
N SER A 16 32.67 24.15 -15.17
CA SER A 16 31.73 23.07 -15.48
C SER A 16 31.07 22.60 -14.18
N LEU A 17 30.11 23.40 -13.67
CA LEU A 17 29.18 22.97 -12.64
C LEU A 17 28.35 21.82 -13.20
N GLY A 18 28.46 20.66 -12.54
CA GLY A 18 27.75 19.44 -12.90
C GLY A 18 26.24 19.64 -12.92
N LEU A 19 25.64 19.44 -14.08
CA LEU A 19 24.22 19.20 -14.20
C LEU A 19 23.99 17.69 -14.10
N SER A 20 24.09 17.18 -12.87
CA SER A 20 23.44 15.92 -12.53
C SER A 20 21.94 16.20 -12.61
N SER A 21 21.35 15.98 -13.78
CA SER A 21 19.90 15.88 -13.96
C SER A 21 19.42 14.77 -13.05
N GLY A 22 19.07 15.13 -11.81
CA GLY A 22 18.42 14.22 -10.89
C GLY A 22 17.18 13.69 -11.59
N LEU A 23 17.23 12.41 -11.98
CA LEU A 23 16.05 11.69 -12.37
C LEU A 23 15.11 11.77 -11.18
N VAL A 24 14.11 12.65 -11.26
CA VAL A 24 12.94 12.60 -10.39
C VAL A 24 12.31 11.25 -10.69
N GLN A 25 12.70 10.21 -9.92
CA GLN A 25 11.98 8.96 -9.89
C GLN A 25 10.60 9.30 -9.37
N ALA A 26 9.65 9.49 -10.29
CA ALA A 26 8.25 9.55 -9.95
C ALA A 26 7.96 8.31 -9.08
N GLN A 27 7.62 8.52 -7.81
CA GLN A 27 7.27 7.44 -6.91
C GLN A 27 6.06 6.74 -7.51
N GLN A 28 6.28 5.57 -8.09
CA GLN A 28 5.23 4.79 -8.72
C GLN A 28 4.22 4.43 -7.63
N GLN A 29 3.01 4.97 -7.75
CA GLN A 29 1.93 4.64 -6.83
C GLN A 29 1.64 3.14 -6.90
N VAL A 30 1.31 2.54 -5.76
CA VAL A 30 0.89 1.13 -5.71
C VAL A 30 -0.26 0.87 -6.69
N ALA A 31 -0.13 -0.17 -7.48
CA ALA A 31 -1.10 -0.55 -8.50
C ALA A 31 -2.39 -1.11 -7.87
N ASP A 32 -3.51 -0.92 -8.55
CA ASP A 32 -4.83 -1.39 -8.08
C ASP A 32 -4.88 -2.92 -7.93
N ALA A 33 -4.13 -3.65 -8.77
CA ALA A 33 -3.99 -5.09 -8.66
C ALA A 33 -3.26 -5.51 -7.36
N GLN A 34 -2.24 -4.76 -6.93
CA GLN A 34 -1.54 -5.00 -5.66
C GLN A 34 -2.48 -4.74 -4.49
N VAL A 35 -3.24 -3.64 -4.51
CA VAL A 35 -4.22 -3.33 -3.46
C VAL A 35 -5.30 -4.42 -3.40
N THR A 36 -5.89 -4.77 -4.53
CA THR A 36 -6.94 -5.80 -4.62
C THR A 36 -6.46 -7.15 -4.10
N ALA A 37 -5.27 -7.59 -4.53
CA ALA A 37 -4.69 -8.85 -4.06
C ALA A 37 -4.44 -8.86 -2.55
N MET A 38 -3.95 -7.75 -2.00
CA MET A 38 -3.69 -7.64 -0.56
C MET A 38 -4.98 -7.61 0.26
N VAL A 39 -6.00 -6.90 -0.20
CA VAL A 39 -7.32 -6.85 0.44
C VAL A 39 -7.92 -8.26 0.51
N GLU A 40 -7.88 -9.03 -0.58
CA GLU A 40 -8.38 -10.41 -0.58
C GLU A 40 -7.50 -11.36 0.25
N ALA A 41 -6.18 -11.17 0.25
CA ALA A 41 -5.28 -11.97 1.07
C ALA A 41 -5.56 -11.81 2.57
N LEU A 42 -5.77 -10.56 3.02
CA LEU A 42 -6.15 -10.26 4.40
C LEU A 42 -7.49 -10.89 4.77
N ARG A 43 -8.48 -10.84 3.87
CA ARG A 43 -9.79 -11.48 4.08
C ARG A 43 -9.67 -12.99 4.28
N LYS A 44 -8.90 -13.66 3.42
CA LYS A 44 -8.69 -15.12 3.50
C LYS A 44 -7.83 -15.53 4.69
N ALA A 45 -6.92 -14.67 5.13
CA ALA A 45 -6.06 -14.91 6.28
C ALA A 45 -6.76 -14.62 7.61
N ALA A 46 -7.84 -13.83 7.61
CA ALA A 46 -8.58 -13.43 8.79
C ALA A 46 -8.88 -14.63 9.70
N PRO A 47 -8.58 -14.54 11.01
CA PRO A 47 -8.87 -15.61 11.95
C PRO A 47 -10.37 -15.94 11.94
N GLN A 48 -10.69 -17.22 11.79
CA GLN A 48 -12.05 -17.70 12.00
C GLN A 48 -12.22 -17.94 13.51
N THR A 49 -12.80 -16.98 14.20
CA THR A 49 -12.94 -17.05 15.66
C THR A 49 -14.04 -18.02 16.09
N GLY A 50 -14.94 -18.41 15.17
CA GLY A 50 -16.05 -19.33 15.44
C GLY A 50 -17.02 -18.83 16.51
N LYS A 51 -16.88 -17.58 16.94
CA LYS A 51 -17.63 -16.95 18.02
C LYS A 51 -18.48 -15.85 17.43
N GLN A 52 -19.78 -15.96 17.60
CA GLN A 52 -20.69 -14.85 17.32
C GLN A 52 -20.36 -13.70 18.29
N ASN A 53 -20.22 -12.48 17.77
CA ASN A 53 -19.93 -11.26 18.55
C ASN A 53 -18.58 -11.28 19.28
N ASP A 54 -17.51 -11.76 18.66
CA ASP A 54 -16.14 -11.70 19.19
C ASP A 54 -15.53 -10.28 19.25
N GLY A 55 -16.30 -9.26 18.88
CA GLY A 55 -15.88 -7.87 18.85
C GLY A 55 -15.11 -7.48 17.58
N LEU A 56 -15.04 -8.36 16.58
CA LEU A 56 -14.43 -8.11 15.27
C LEU A 56 -15.51 -8.04 14.21
N TYR A 57 -15.32 -7.12 13.25
CA TYR A 57 -16.36 -6.78 12.28
C TYR A 57 -15.85 -6.96 10.85
N SER A 58 -16.79 -7.29 9.98
CA SER A 58 -16.64 -7.73 8.59
C SER A 58 -15.83 -9.01 8.42
N GLN A 59 -15.77 -9.45 7.17
CA GLN A 59 -14.89 -10.52 6.71
C GLN A 59 -13.38 -10.25 6.91
N TRP A 60 -12.98 -9.02 7.26
CA TRP A 60 -11.60 -8.66 7.59
C TRP A 60 -11.28 -8.61 9.08
N GLN A 61 -12.29 -8.85 9.94
CA GLN A 61 -12.11 -8.97 11.39
C GLN A 61 -11.47 -7.73 12.03
N VAL A 62 -12.03 -6.55 11.72
CA VAL A 62 -11.52 -5.24 12.17
C VAL A 62 -12.16 -4.84 13.48
N LYS A 63 -11.38 -4.27 14.40
CA LYS A 63 -11.88 -3.77 15.69
C LYS A 63 -12.61 -2.41 15.55
N PRO A 64 -13.65 -2.13 16.36
CA PRO A 64 -14.39 -0.87 16.33
C PRO A 64 -13.53 0.40 16.46
N GLU A 65 -12.55 0.39 17.37
CA GLU A 65 -11.67 1.52 17.61
C GLU A 65 -10.79 1.83 16.38
N THR A 66 -10.36 0.79 15.68
CA THR A 66 -9.61 0.90 14.42
C THR A 66 -10.50 1.43 13.31
N LEU A 67 -11.72 0.87 13.19
CA LEU A 67 -12.70 1.28 12.18
C LEU A 67 -13.01 2.77 12.26
N LYS A 68 -13.17 3.33 13.46
CA LYS A 68 -13.46 4.75 13.67
C LYS A 68 -12.41 5.66 13.01
N GLY A 69 -11.13 5.35 13.19
CA GLY A 69 -10.03 6.09 12.57
C GLY A 69 -9.99 5.92 11.05
N TRP A 70 -10.24 4.71 10.57
CA TRP A 70 -10.23 4.39 9.14
C TRP A 70 -11.38 5.04 8.38
N ALA A 71 -12.60 5.00 8.92
CA ALA A 71 -13.78 5.62 8.31
C ALA A 71 -13.60 7.14 8.14
N ARG A 72 -13.06 7.83 9.16
CA ARG A 72 -12.75 9.28 9.07
C ARG A 72 -11.69 9.57 8.02
N THR A 73 -10.69 8.70 7.91
CA THR A 73 -9.62 8.85 6.92
C THR A 73 -10.14 8.64 5.50
N CYS A 74 -10.89 7.57 5.27
CA CYS A 74 -11.22 7.06 3.94
C CYS A 74 -12.57 7.54 3.41
N LEU A 75 -13.58 7.67 4.28
CA LEU A 75 -14.94 8.07 3.88
C LEU A 75 -15.28 9.51 4.27
N LYS A 76 -14.44 10.17 5.08
CA LYS A 76 -14.69 11.51 5.64
C LYS A 76 -15.99 11.63 6.45
N LYS A 77 -16.48 10.49 6.94
CA LYS A 77 -17.68 10.38 7.79
C LYS A 77 -17.50 9.27 8.81
N GLU A 78 -18.38 9.25 9.80
CA GLU A 78 -18.46 8.14 10.73
C GLU A 78 -19.12 6.91 10.08
N LEU A 79 -18.68 5.73 10.51
CA LEU A 79 -19.23 4.44 10.08
C LEU A 79 -19.31 3.56 11.33
N THR A 80 -20.51 3.05 11.63
CA THR A 80 -20.67 2.19 12.81
C THR A 80 -20.18 0.77 12.51
N PRO A 81 -19.80 -0.01 13.54
CA PRO A 81 -19.42 -1.40 13.36
C PRO A 81 -20.52 -2.24 12.67
N THR A 82 -21.78 -2.01 13.01
CA THR A 82 -22.94 -2.67 12.37
C THR A 82 -23.09 -2.29 10.88
N GLN A 83 -22.91 -1.02 10.52
CA GLN A 83 -22.95 -0.60 9.12
C GLN A 83 -21.78 -1.20 8.32
N PHE A 84 -20.61 -1.34 8.95
CA PHE A 84 -19.45 -1.96 8.36
C PHE A 84 -19.62 -3.47 8.17
N GLU A 85 -20.21 -4.17 9.14
CA GLU A 85 -20.56 -5.60 9.04
C GLU A 85 -21.57 -5.85 7.91
N ASN A 86 -22.64 -5.05 7.88
CA ASN A 86 -23.79 -5.30 7.02
C ASN A 86 -23.61 -4.80 5.57
N SER A 87 -22.51 -4.09 5.27
CA SER A 87 -22.21 -3.59 3.94
C SER A 87 -20.84 -4.08 3.46
N PRO A 88 -20.78 -5.29 2.84
CA PRO A 88 -19.52 -5.86 2.35
C PRO A 88 -18.77 -4.93 1.38
N GLN A 89 -19.50 -4.18 0.54
CA GLN A 89 -18.90 -3.22 -0.38
C GLN A 89 -18.25 -2.06 0.38
N THR A 90 -18.97 -1.43 1.32
CA THR A 90 -18.40 -0.35 2.14
C THR A 90 -17.20 -0.83 2.95
N ALA A 91 -17.26 -2.05 3.49
CA ALA A 91 -16.13 -2.64 4.18
C ALA A 91 -14.92 -2.80 3.26
N ARG A 92 -15.13 -3.30 2.04
CA ARG A 92 -14.08 -3.41 1.02
C ARG A 92 -13.47 -2.06 0.66
N ASP A 93 -14.29 -1.01 0.52
CA ASP A 93 -13.82 0.33 0.16
C ASP A 93 -12.90 0.90 1.24
N VAL A 94 -13.32 0.81 2.51
CA VAL A 94 -12.53 1.27 3.66
C VAL A 94 -11.22 0.49 3.78
N VAL A 95 -11.28 -0.85 3.70
CA VAL A 95 -10.09 -1.70 3.79
C VAL A 95 -9.15 -1.43 2.63
N SER A 96 -9.66 -1.31 1.39
CA SER A 96 -8.84 -1.00 0.21
C SER A 96 -8.12 0.34 0.33
N CYS A 97 -8.80 1.37 0.84
CA CYS A 97 -8.21 2.68 1.08
C CYS A 97 -7.04 2.61 2.07
N ILE A 98 -7.20 1.92 3.20
CA ILE A 98 -6.14 1.77 4.20
C ILE A 98 -5.02 0.88 3.69
N THR A 99 -5.33 -0.25 3.04
CA THR A 99 -4.33 -1.12 2.42
C THR A 99 -3.49 -0.38 1.38
N ARG A 100 -4.10 0.49 0.57
CA ARG A 100 -3.37 1.35 -0.37
C ARG A 100 -2.42 2.29 0.36
N ARG A 101 -2.86 2.93 1.44
CA ARG A 101 -2.01 3.80 2.26
C ARG A 101 -0.80 3.03 2.79
N GLU A 102 -1.02 1.86 3.39
CA GLU A 102 0.06 1.09 4.01
C GLU A 102 0.99 0.44 3.01
N LEU A 103 0.49 -0.06 1.88
CA LEU A 103 1.35 -0.53 0.81
C LEU A 103 2.23 0.60 0.30
N ASN A 104 1.70 1.78 0.00
CA ASN A 104 2.53 2.92 -0.42
C ASN A 104 3.61 3.27 0.61
N ASN A 105 3.28 3.24 1.91
CA ASN A 105 4.26 3.45 2.97
C ASN A 105 5.36 2.39 2.95
N GLN A 106 4.98 1.12 2.82
CA GLN A 106 5.91 0.00 2.86
C GLN A 106 6.73 -0.17 1.58
N PHE A 107 6.18 0.12 0.39
CA PHE A 107 6.95 0.17 -0.84
C PHE A 107 8.07 1.22 -0.74
N ARG A 108 7.79 2.39 -0.18
CA ARG A 108 8.83 3.40 0.09
C ARG A 108 9.87 2.92 1.10
N ALA A 109 9.43 2.33 2.21
CA ALA A 109 10.33 1.85 3.27
C ALA A 109 11.20 0.66 2.86
N THR A 110 10.79 -0.10 1.85
CA THR A 110 11.44 -1.34 1.42
C THR A 110 12.13 -1.22 0.05
N ASN A 111 12.37 0.00 -0.43
CA ASN A 111 12.98 0.25 -1.75
C ASN A 111 12.25 -0.47 -2.89
N ASN A 112 10.93 -0.39 -2.87
CA ASN A 112 9.99 -1.02 -3.79
C ASN A 112 10.02 -2.57 -3.81
N ASN A 113 10.57 -3.22 -2.78
CA ASN A 113 10.48 -4.67 -2.66
C ASN A 113 9.06 -5.09 -2.27
N GLU A 114 8.29 -5.56 -3.26
CA GLU A 114 6.89 -5.95 -3.07
C GLU A 114 6.71 -7.04 -2.00
N THR A 115 7.58 -8.04 -1.94
CA THR A 115 7.47 -9.11 -0.93
C THR A 115 7.69 -8.57 0.47
N ALA A 116 8.72 -7.73 0.65
CA ALA A 116 8.97 -7.07 1.93
C ALA A 116 7.82 -6.14 2.31
N ALA A 117 7.27 -5.39 1.35
CA ALA A 117 6.15 -4.49 1.59
C ALA A 117 4.88 -5.23 2.02
N VAL A 118 4.53 -6.32 1.33
CA VAL A 118 3.38 -7.19 1.68
C VAL A 118 3.57 -7.79 3.06
N ASN A 119 4.75 -8.31 3.38
CA ASN A 119 5.05 -8.85 4.71
C ASN A 119 4.92 -7.78 5.80
N GLY A 120 5.41 -6.56 5.54
CA GLY A 120 5.31 -5.43 6.45
C GLY A 120 3.85 -5.03 6.72
N VAL A 121 3.03 -4.92 5.67
CA VAL A 121 1.60 -4.61 5.82
C VAL A 121 0.85 -5.74 6.53
N ALA A 122 1.17 -7.01 6.24
CA ALA A 122 0.58 -8.14 6.95
C ALA A 122 0.92 -8.12 8.45
N CYS A 123 2.16 -7.78 8.80
CA CYS A 123 2.58 -7.64 10.19
C CYS A 123 1.86 -6.49 10.90
N TRP A 124 1.76 -5.34 10.21
CA TRP A 124 1.06 -4.16 10.71
C TRP A 124 -0.42 -4.44 10.92
N TRP A 125 -1.05 -5.17 10.01
CA TRP A 125 -2.46 -5.55 10.14
C TRP A 125 -2.74 -6.28 11.44
N MET A 126 -1.81 -7.17 11.84
CA MET A 126 -2.01 -7.99 13.03
C MET A 126 -1.56 -7.30 14.33
N THR A 127 -0.55 -6.43 14.26
CA THR A 127 0.14 -5.94 15.47
C THR A 127 0.18 -4.41 15.62
N GLY A 128 -0.18 -3.67 14.58
CA GLY A 128 0.06 -2.24 14.48
C GLY A 128 1.51 -1.86 14.17
N ASN A 129 2.43 -2.82 14.04
CA ASN A 129 3.85 -2.59 13.72
C ASN A 129 4.24 -3.29 12.41
N TYR A 130 5.11 -2.67 11.61
CA TYR A 130 5.57 -3.26 10.34
C TYR A 130 6.62 -4.37 10.51
N THR A 131 7.18 -4.52 11.71
CA THR A 131 8.24 -5.47 12.04
C THR A 131 7.91 -6.23 13.32
N GLY A 132 8.70 -7.25 13.65
CA GLY A 132 8.49 -8.08 14.85
C GLY A 132 7.58 -9.30 14.65
N CYS A 133 7.09 -9.54 13.43
CA CYS A 133 6.31 -10.73 13.08
C CYS A 133 7.18 -11.85 12.50
N ASN A 134 8.30 -12.17 13.16
CA ASN A 134 9.28 -13.18 12.71
C ASN A 134 9.19 -14.52 13.47
N SER A 135 8.33 -14.61 14.49
CA SER A 135 8.11 -15.84 15.25
C SER A 135 6.65 -16.02 15.67
N GLY A 136 6.30 -17.22 16.14
CA GLY A 136 4.99 -17.54 16.71
C GLY A 136 3.81 -17.33 15.77
N PHE A 137 2.67 -16.96 16.36
CA PHE A 137 1.41 -16.78 15.64
C PHE A 137 1.48 -15.68 14.56
N THR A 138 2.17 -14.57 14.85
CA THR A 138 2.25 -13.43 13.91
C THR A 138 3.07 -13.78 12.67
N ALA A 139 4.15 -14.57 12.80
CA ALA A 139 4.87 -15.08 11.64
C ALA A 139 4.03 -16.04 10.79
N ALA A 140 3.27 -16.93 11.43
CA ALA A 140 2.36 -17.82 10.72
C ALA A 140 1.27 -17.04 9.97
N TYR A 141 0.72 -15.99 10.59
CA TYR A 141 -0.23 -15.08 9.96
C TYR A 141 0.38 -14.37 8.75
N VAL A 142 1.56 -13.74 8.89
CA VAL A 142 2.25 -13.06 7.78
C VAL A 142 2.50 -14.01 6.62
N LYS A 143 3.00 -15.23 6.90
CA LYS A 143 3.20 -16.25 5.88
C LYS A 143 1.90 -16.59 5.13
N LYS A 144 0.79 -16.77 5.85
CA LYS A 144 -0.52 -17.06 5.27
C LYS A 144 -1.02 -15.93 4.36
N VAL A 145 -0.89 -14.67 4.80
CA VAL A 145 -1.23 -13.49 3.98
C VAL A 145 -0.39 -13.47 2.71
N SER A 146 0.93 -13.63 2.80
CA SER A 146 1.82 -13.58 1.64
C SER A 146 1.54 -14.69 0.64
N GLN A 147 1.18 -15.89 1.11
CA GLN A 147 0.75 -16.98 0.24
C GLN A 147 -0.54 -16.64 -0.52
N PHE A 148 -1.57 -16.15 0.17
CA PHE A 148 -2.80 -15.74 -0.50
C PHE A 148 -2.57 -14.57 -1.45
N TYR A 149 -1.75 -13.60 -1.08
CA TYR A 149 -1.40 -12.48 -1.93
C TYR A 149 -0.81 -12.95 -3.26
N GLN A 150 0.16 -13.86 -3.21
CA GLN A 150 0.75 -14.45 -4.42
C GLN A 150 -0.28 -15.20 -5.27
N GLN A 151 -1.19 -15.95 -4.65
CA GLN A 151 -2.28 -16.62 -5.35
C GLN A 151 -3.21 -15.63 -6.05
N GLU A 152 -3.57 -14.52 -5.40
CA GLU A 152 -4.39 -13.47 -6.00
C GLU A 152 -3.66 -12.75 -7.15
N ARG A 153 -2.35 -12.54 -7.01
CA ARG A 153 -1.51 -11.94 -8.07
C ARG A 153 -1.31 -12.83 -9.29
N ALA A 154 -1.38 -14.15 -9.12
CA ALA A 154 -1.29 -15.12 -10.22
C ALA A 154 -2.60 -15.24 -11.02
N LYS A 155 -3.72 -14.69 -10.52
CA LYS A 155 -4.98 -14.73 -11.26
C LYS A 155 -4.91 -13.84 -12.49
N PRO A 156 -5.46 -14.29 -13.63
CA PRO A 156 -5.65 -13.42 -14.78
C PRO A 156 -6.48 -12.19 -14.39
N ALA A 157 -6.10 -11.02 -14.90
CA ALA A 157 -6.94 -9.84 -14.78
C ALA A 157 -8.33 -10.14 -15.39
N PRO A 158 -9.44 -9.68 -14.79
CA PRO A 158 -10.74 -9.81 -15.40
C PRO A 158 -10.72 -9.24 -16.82
N ASN A 159 -11.20 -10.02 -17.80
CA ASN A 159 -11.24 -9.61 -19.19
C ASN A 159 -12.21 -8.40 -19.32
N PRO A 160 -11.82 -7.27 -19.92
CA PRO A 160 -12.70 -6.09 -20.04
C PRO A 160 -14.01 -6.30 -20.82
N ALA A 161 -14.16 -7.44 -21.51
CA ALA A 161 -15.26 -7.71 -22.44
C ALA A 161 -16.62 -8.04 -21.80
N ALA A 162 -16.75 -8.00 -20.47
CA ALA A 162 -18.01 -8.28 -19.78
C ALA A 162 -18.45 -7.10 -18.88
N GLN A 163 -18.41 -5.88 -19.39
CA GLN A 163 -19.26 -4.82 -18.85
C GLN A 163 -20.63 -4.89 -19.55
N PRO A 164 -21.74 -5.17 -18.85
CA PRO A 164 -23.05 -5.01 -19.44
C PRO A 164 -23.20 -3.53 -19.83
N SER A 165 -23.40 -3.31 -21.13
CA SER A 165 -23.78 -2.01 -21.68
C SER A 165 -24.92 -1.44 -20.84
N LYS A 166 -24.70 -0.29 -20.21
CA LYS A 166 -25.79 0.50 -19.63
C LYS A 166 -26.75 0.84 -20.79
N SER A 167 -27.88 0.12 -20.85
CA SER A 167 -28.99 0.49 -21.70
C SER A 167 -29.62 1.74 -21.11
N SER A 168 -29.44 2.87 -21.80
CA SER A 168 -30.21 4.08 -21.54
C SER A 168 -31.61 3.87 -22.11
N ASN A 169 -32.63 3.99 -21.27
CA ASN A 169 -34.00 4.31 -21.64
C ASN A 169 -34.54 5.29 -20.60
#